data_AF-A0A8E0TRJ1-F1
#
_entry.id   AF-A0A8E0TRJ1-F1
#
_cell.length_a   1.000
_cell.length_b   1.000
_cell.length_c   1.000
_cell.angle_alpha   90.00
_cell.angle_beta   90.00
_cell.angle_gamma   90.00
#
_symmetry.space_group_name_H-M   'P 1'
#
loop_
_entity.id
_entity.type
_entity.pdbx_description
1 polymer ?
#
loop_
_entity_poly.entity_id
_entity_poly.type
_entity_poly.pdbx_seq_one_letter_code
_entity_poly.pdbx_strand_id
1 'polypeptide(L)'
;MGIAQSTYTRFEQNEADDAITLATLRKAAGALDCTLVYALVPNRPLEDTVRERARQVADRRLGRVHHTMRLEDQAMTPDDLALERERLVDDILRNDMRRLWDDA
;
A
#
# COMPACT_ATOMS: atom_id res chain seq x y z
N MET A 1 33.40 -13.31 -15.93
CA MET A 1 33.22 -11.87 -16.26
C MET A 1 33.13 -11.73 -17.78
N GLY A 2 31.96 -12.01 -18.36
CA GLY A 2 31.75 -12.06 -19.82
C GLY A 2 30.80 -10.97 -20.32
N ILE A 3 30.88 -9.77 -19.75
CA ILE A 3 30.08 -8.62 -20.19
C ILE A 3 31.04 -7.63 -20.84
N ALA A 4 30.77 -7.22 -22.08
CA ALA A 4 31.59 -6.24 -22.79
C ALA A 4 31.63 -4.92 -21.99
N GLN A 5 32.79 -4.27 -21.93
CA GLN A 5 32.99 -3.02 -21.19
C GLN A 5 31.97 -1.93 -21.59
N SER A 6 31.58 -1.89 -22.85
CA SER A 6 30.51 -1.01 -23.37
C SER A 6 29.13 -1.26 -22.76
N THR A 7 28.83 -2.50 -22.37
CA THR A 7 27.56 -2.87 -21.72
C THR A 7 27.55 -2.43 -20.27
N TYR A 8 28.70 -2.47 -19.60
CA TYR A 8 28.86 -2.01 -18.23
C TYR A 8 28.70 -0.49 -18.14
N THR A 9 29.39 0.28 -19.01
CA THR A 9 29.23 1.74 -19.08
C THR A 9 27.77 2.14 -19.39
N ARG A 10 27.08 1.37 -20.24
CA ARG A 10 25.66 1.61 -20.53
C ARG A 10 24.74 1.30 -19.34
N PHE A 11 25.12 0.39 -18.45
CA PHE A 11 24.38 0.17 -17.20
C PHE A 11 24.54 1.35 -16.25
N GLU A 12 25.77 1.84 -16.06
CA GLU A 12 26.03 3.01 -15.21
C GLU A 12 25.29 4.26 -15.71
N GLN A 13 25.25 4.49 -17.03
CA GLN A 13 24.52 5.61 -17.63
C GLN A 13 23.00 5.47 -17.46
N ASN A 14 22.44 4.30 -17.77
CA ASN A 14 21.00 4.09 -17.61
C ASN A 14 20.53 4.11 -16.15
N GLU A 15 21.40 3.73 -15.20
CA GLU A 15 21.13 3.85 -13.77
C GLU A 15 21.12 5.32 -13.34
N ALA A 16 22.07 6.12 -13.82
CA ALA A 16 22.11 7.56 -13.56
C ALA A 16 20.93 8.34 -14.17
N ASP A 17 20.42 7.87 -15.31
CA ASP A 17 19.30 8.48 -16.04
C ASP A 17 17.91 7.94 -15.62
N ASP A 18 17.82 7.11 -14.57
CA ASP A 18 16.59 6.40 -14.15
C ASP A 18 15.92 5.57 -15.28
N ALA A 19 16.65 5.24 -16.34
CA ALA A 19 16.17 4.54 -17.53
C ALA A 19 16.45 3.02 -17.48
N ILE A 20 17.11 2.52 -16.44
CA ILE A 20 17.45 1.11 -16.32
C ILE A 20 16.21 0.25 -16.11
N THR A 21 16.07 -0.81 -16.92
CA THR A 21 14.94 -1.74 -16.81
C THR A 21 15.20 -2.82 -15.76
N LEU A 22 14.14 -3.34 -15.14
CA LEU A 22 14.24 -4.52 -14.25
C LEU A 22 14.86 -5.73 -14.95
N ALA A 23 14.65 -5.89 -16.27
CA ALA A 23 15.25 -6.95 -17.05
C ALA A 23 16.78 -6.82 -17.10
N THR A 24 17.28 -5.58 -17.20
CA THR A 24 18.70 -5.26 -17.18
C THR A 24 19.32 -5.53 -15.81
N LEU A 25 18.68 -5.04 -14.74
CA LEU A 25 19.11 -5.30 -13.36
C LEU A 25 19.18 -6.80 -13.04
N ARG A 26 18.22 -7.58 -13.55
CA ARG A 26 18.21 -9.04 -13.35
C ARG A 26 19.37 -9.74 -14.06
N LYS A 27 19.75 -9.29 -15.26
CA LYS A 27 20.93 -9.79 -15.99
C LYS A 27 22.23 -9.45 -15.27
N ALA A 28 22.35 -8.22 -14.76
CA ALA A 28 23.50 -7.78 -13.98
C ALA A 28 23.63 -8.61 -12.68
N ALA A 29 22.54 -8.79 -11.95
CA ALA A 29 22.51 -9.61 -10.74
C ALA A 29 22.95 -11.06 -11.03
N GLY A 30 22.43 -11.69 -12.07
CA GLY A 30 22.85 -13.05 -12.47
C GLY A 30 24.33 -13.14 -12.87
N ALA A 31 24.88 -12.10 -13.50
CA ALA A 31 26.32 -12.07 -13.86
C ALA A 31 27.24 -11.90 -12.64
N LEU A 32 26.72 -11.33 -11.55
CA LEU A 32 27.43 -11.13 -10.28
C LEU A 32 27.15 -12.25 -9.27
N ASP A 33 26.47 -13.34 -9.67
CA ASP A 33 25.99 -14.39 -8.77
C ASP A 33 25.15 -13.84 -7.60
N CYS A 34 24.31 -12.84 -7.89
CA CYS A 34 23.46 -12.12 -6.96
C CYS A 34 21.97 -12.32 -7.29
N THR A 35 21.10 -12.15 -6.29
CA THR A 35 19.64 -12.17 -6.47
C THR A 35 19.07 -10.76 -6.48
N LEU A 36 18.30 -10.40 -7.51
CA LEU A 36 17.54 -9.14 -7.56
C LEU A 36 16.30 -9.22 -6.66
N VAL A 37 16.24 -8.39 -5.63
CA VAL A 37 15.05 -8.18 -4.78
C VAL A 37 14.43 -6.82 -5.15
N TYR A 38 13.14 -6.83 -5.51
CA TYR A 38 12.38 -5.61 -5.81
C TYR A 38 11.25 -5.45 -4.81
N ALA A 39 11.21 -4.31 -4.12
CA ALA A 39 10.21 -4.01 -3.10
C ALA A 39 9.75 -2.56 -3.21
N LEU A 40 8.47 -2.33 -2.95
CA LEU A 40 7.91 -1.00 -2.75
C LEU A 40 7.86 -0.73 -1.25
N VAL A 41 8.56 0.30 -0.79
CA VAL A 41 8.58 0.70 0.62
C VAL A 41 7.72 1.96 0.76
N PRO A 42 6.72 1.99 1.66
CA PRO A 42 5.91 3.18 1.86
C PRO A 42 6.75 4.32 2.44
N ASN A 43 6.51 5.55 1.98
CA ASN A 43 7.21 6.77 2.44
C ASN A 43 6.89 7.16 3.89
N ARG A 44 5.92 6.48 4.51
CA ARG A 44 5.50 6.66 5.90
C ARG A 44 5.42 5.29 6.58
N PRO A 45 5.43 5.21 7.92
CA PRO A 45 5.33 3.95 8.63
C PRO A 45 4.20 3.07 8.08
N LEU A 46 4.48 1.77 7.96
CA LEU A 46 3.51 0.81 7.44
C LEU A 46 2.22 0.83 8.27
N GLU A 47 2.36 0.97 9.60
CA GLU A 47 1.25 1.09 10.54
C GLU A 47 0.33 2.27 10.20
N ASP A 48 0.90 3.45 9.92
CA ASP A 48 0.13 4.63 9.53
C ASP A 48 -0.60 4.40 8.20
N THR A 49 0.06 3.74 7.24
CA THR A 49 -0.55 3.45 5.93
C THR A 49 -1.72 2.49 6.06
N VAL A 50 -1.55 1.45 6.87
CA VAL A 50 -2.57 0.45 7.19
C VAL A 50 -3.75 1.10 7.92
N ARG A 51 -3.48 1.88 8.97
CA ARG A 51 -4.51 2.51 9.80
C ARG A 51 -5.33 3.52 9.01
N GLU A 52 -4.67 4.28 8.14
CA GLU A 52 -5.35 5.20 7.23
C GLU A 52 -6.26 4.46 6.26
N ARG A 53 -5.82 3.32 5.72
CA ARG A 53 -6.68 2.49 4.87
C ARG A 53 -7.87 1.93 5.66
N ALA A 54 -7.68 1.51 6.91
CA ALA A 54 -8.77 1.03 7.78
C ALA A 54 -9.80 2.13 8.03
N ARG A 55 -9.38 3.37 8.27
CA ARG A 55 -10.27 4.53 8.38
C ARG A 55 -11.11 4.73 7.12
N GLN A 56 -10.51 4.69 5.93
CA GLN A 56 -11.24 4.84 4.67
C GLN A 56 -12.27 3.72 4.44
N VAL A 57 -12.00 2.51 4.90
CA VAL A 57 -12.94 1.38 4.83
C VAL A 57 -14.06 1.57 5.86
N ALA A 58 -13.72 1.95 7.09
CA ALA A 58 -14.68 2.24 8.15
C ALA A 58 -15.65 3.37 7.74
N ASP A 59 -15.14 4.46 7.17
CA ASP A 59 -15.95 5.58 6.65
C ASP A 59 -16.91 5.14 5.56
N ARG A 60 -16.47 4.27 4.65
CA ARG A 60 -17.35 3.71 3.61
C ARG A 60 -18.42 2.77 4.16
N ARG A 61 -18.10 2.00 5.20
CA ARG A 61 -19.07 1.12 5.89
C ARG A 61 -20.09 1.96 6.67
N LEU A 62 -19.61 2.92 7.46
CA LEU A 62 -20.46 3.84 8.23
C LEU A 62 -21.31 4.73 7.35
N GLY A 63 -20.79 5.26 6.24
CA GLY A 63 -21.58 6.05 5.31
C GLY A 63 -22.78 5.29 4.75
N ARG A 64 -22.64 3.99 4.48
CA ARG A 64 -23.76 3.12 4.06
C ARG A 64 -24.78 2.93 5.19
N VAL A 65 -24.30 2.59 6.39
CA VAL A 65 -25.16 2.33 7.56
C VAL A 65 -25.89 3.60 8.01
N HIS A 66 -25.18 4.72 8.11
CA HIS A 66 -25.74 6.01 8.51
C HIS A 66 -26.80 6.52 7.52
N HIS A 67 -26.62 6.26 6.22
CA HIS A 67 -27.65 6.57 5.23
C HIS A 67 -28.96 5.81 5.51
N THR A 68 -28.87 4.53 5.89
CA THR A 68 -30.02 3.71 6.28
C THR A 68 -30.61 4.15 7.63
N MET A 69 -29.78 4.34 8.66
CA MET A 69 -30.26 4.74 10.01
C MET A 69 -30.96 6.10 10.02
N ARG A 70 -30.53 7.04 9.17
CA ARG A 70 -31.17 8.34 9.03
C ARG A 70 -32.56 8.25 8.36
N LEU A 71 -32.81 7.21 7.56
CA LEU A 71 -34.15 6.92 7.01
C LEU A 71 -35.07 6.27 8.05
N GLU A 72 -34.49 5.70 9.13
CA GLU A 72 -35.20 5.04 10.23
C GLU A 72 -35.36 5.93 11.49
N ASP A 73 -35.07 7.23 11.39
CA ASP A 73 -35.08 8.23 12.48
C ASP A 73 -34.15 7.88 13.67
N GLN A 74 -33.04 7.17 13.38
CA GLN A 74 -32.04 6.71 14.35
C GLN A 74 -30.67 7.33 14.08
N ALA A 75 -30.62 8.62 13.76
CA ALA A 75 -29.36 9.30 13.49
C ALA A 75 -28.49 9.41 14.76
N MET A 76 -27.22 9.01 14.67
CA MET A 76 -26.25 9.15 15.76
C MET A 76 -25.76 10.60 15.85
N THR A 77 -25.32 11.01 17.05
CA THR A 77 -24.64 12.30 17.20
C THR A 77 -23.26 12.27 16.53
N PRO A 78 -22.67 13.42 16.18
CA PRO A 78 -21.31 13.46 15.59
C PRO A 78 -20.25 12.80 16.49
N ASP A 79 -20.39 12.93 17.81
CA ASP A 79 -19.46 12.35 18.78
C ASP A 79 -19.60 10.82 18.83
N ASP A 80 -20.83 10.31 18.82
CA ASP A 80 -21.09 8.86 18.79
C ASP A 80 -20.59 8.24 17.47
N LEU A 81 -20.74 8.95 16.34
CA LEU A 81 -20.25 8.51 15.04
C LEU A 81 -18.72 8.42 15.03
N ALA A 82 -18.03 9.39 15.63
CA ALA A 82 -16.58 9.39 15.75
C ALA A 82 -16.07 8.23 16.62
N LEU A 83 -16.76 7.95 17.73
CA LEU A 83 -16.45 6.81 18.60
C LEU A 83 -16.64 5.47 17.86
N GLU A 84 -17.77 5.33 17.15
CA GLU A 84 -18.07 4.11 16.40
C GLU A 84 -17.10 3.91 15.23
N ARG A 85 -16.65 4.99 14.59
CA ARG A 85 -15.60 4.94 13.57
C ARG A 85 -14.31 4.36 14.11
N GLU A 86 -13.81 4.87 15.23
CA GLU A 86 -12.57 4.35 15.82
C GLU A 86 -12.75 2.89 16.29
N ARG A 87 -13.91 2.54 16.84
CA ARG A 87 -14.25 1.14 17.17
C ARG A 87 -14.18 0.23 15.95
N LEU A 88 -14.73 0.68 14.82
CA LEU A 88 -14.75 -0.09 13.57
C LEU A 88 -13.36 -0.17 12.94
N VAL A 89 -12.54 0.88 13.03
CA VAL A 89 -11.13 0.85 12.60
C VAL A 89 -10.36 -0.21 13.37
N ASP A 90 -10.48 -0.22 14.69
CA ASP A 90 -9.80 -1.20 15.53
C ASP A 90 -10.29 -2.64 15.27
N ASP A 91 -11.59 -2.82 15.02
CA ASP A 91 -12.16 -4.11 14.65
C ASP A 91 -11.62 -4.59 13.29
N ILE A 92 -11.55 -3.72 12.29
CA ILE A 92 -11.01 -4.04 10.97
C ILE A 92 -9.55 -4.48 11.08
N LEU A 93 -8.74 -3.75 11.86
CA LEU A 93 -7.32 -4.07 12.04
C LEU A 93 -7.10 -5.41 12.75
N ARG A 94 -7.99 -5.79 13.67
CA ARG A 94 -7.90 -7.05 14.43
C ARG A 94 -8.43 -8.25 13.66
N ASN A 95 -9.56 -8.10 12.97
CA ASN A 95 -10.35 -9.22 12.46
C ASN A 95 -10.39 -9.32 10.92
N ASP A 96 -10.30 -8.19 10.21
CA ASP A 96 -10.55 -8.09 8.76
C ASP A 96 -9.33 -7.62 7.95
N MET A 97 -8.13 -7.59 8.54
CA MET A 97 -6.91 -7.03 7.93
C MET A 97 -6.64 -7.53 6.49
N ARG A 98 -6.97 -8.80 6.19
CA ARG A 98 -6.80 -9.40 4.86
C ARG A 98 -7.67 -8.74 3.78
N ARG A 99 -8.86 -8.25 4.16
CA ARG A 99 -9.85 -7.67 3.24
C ARG A 99 -9.67 -6.18 3.01
N LEU A 100 -8.65 -5.58 3.63
CA LEU A 100 -8.44 -4.14 3.64
C LEU A 100 -8.17 -3.56 2.22
N TRP A 101 -7.78 -4.43 1.28
CA TRP A 101 -7.51 -4.09 -0.12
C TRP A 101 -8.41 -4.82 -1.13
N ASP A 102 -9.46 -5.52 -0.69
CA ASP A 102 -10.37 -6.24 -1.60
C ASP A 102 -11.17 -5.28 -2.51
N ASP A 103 -11.32 -4.02 -2.09
CA ASP A 103 -12.00 -2.95 -2.82
C ASP A 103 -11.03 -2.02 -3.59
N ALA A 104 -9.79 -2.43 -3.87
CA ALA A 104 -8.77 -1.62 -4.56
C ALA A 104 -8.71 -1.90 -6.07
#